data_AF-A0A395H684-F1
#
_entry.id   AF-A0A395H684-F1
#
_cell.length_a   1.000
_cell.length_b   1.000
_cell.length_c   1.000
_cell.angle_alpha   90.00
_cell.angle_beta   90.00
_cell.angle_gamma   90.00
#
_symmetry.space_group_name_H-M   'P 1'
#
loop_
_entity.id
_entity.type
_entity.pdbx_description
1 polymer ?
#
loop_
_entity_poly.entity_id
_entity_poly.type
_entity_poly.pdbx_seq_one_letter_code
_entity_poly.pdbx_strand_id
1 'polypeptide(L)'
;MAQSTEATHATSAHIPAIVKPLAPYIKSRQETLRIRQALTVYLRSHIDFAENDPEHPGCHSQSHLSLSVPHDTVVDVKRIPPELTGLRKEYLEALRANVVARKNFQSAVEKATSIRHKGGKARAEELSVGSSLELQDYLKLLRDRRQHAKLQVFQHYLQELKQRDTFKSGDLEANGARYQQLVPPEALEDIQHGSQSGESIEELMHKLERAIIRAKAQLEREKGLLEDLKARCALEGPRDVSPATKVLALQRTRNELVHWVEEKLVSVGNSENSGAAQDFRPKDIEESVRLLEEKKARIAQQYAAYADARKRLLDAASRACQPIALPSTTPPTRSPSIIQGKSATEETQSLDALEVLSFTNDVLQPLSKSQRALALQKFYLSGILAKEKATTLRVLNRLRDESHLLPEYPILARQPRFKHATAALASRQATNSEPAKPDDIVSLAEAWAFASSAAGTSEQEYVEHKVEEGTESAQDAKHVLGAVYDMLNQNLEYTLQDRDDETGENDIWASEARLTRSRAKTQRMQQSAKGPWVRLHGQVGVAE
;
A
#
# COMPACT_ATOMS: atom_id res chain seq x y z
N MET A 1 -15.08 15.32 -67.95
CA MET A 1 -13.72 15.54 -67.43
C MET A 1 -13.81 15.58 -65.92
N ALA A 2 -13.55 14.45 -65.26
CA ALA A 2 -13.47 14.36 -63.81
C ALA A 2 -12.11 13.78 -63.48
N GLN A 3 -11.23 14.61 -62.92
CA GLN A 3 -9.89 14.23 -62.51
C GLN A 3 -9.99 13.37 -61.25
N SER A 4 -9.51 12.14 -61.37
CA SER A 4 -9.18 11.26 -60.25
C SER A 4 -7.98 11.84 -59.51
N THR A 5 -8.09 12.05 -58.21
CA THR A 5 -6.94 12.19 -57.32
C THR A 5 -6.89 10.98 -56.41
N GLU A 6 -5.88 10.16 -56.66
CA GLU A 6 -5.47 8.96 -55.95
C GLU A 6 -5.28 9.22 -54.45
N ALA A 7 -5.96 8.43 -53.62
CA ALA A 7 -5.56 8.23 -52.24
C ALA A 7 -4.46 7.16 -52.22
N THR A 8 -3.26 7.55 -51.81
CA THR A 8 -2.11 6.69 -51.58
C THR A 8 -2.46 5.54 -50.64
N HIS A 9 -2.51 4.32 -51.17
CA HIS A 9 -2.62 3.09 -50.41
C HIS A 9 -1.29 2.79 -49.72
N ALA A 10 -1.25 2.91 -48.39
CA ALA A 10 -0.22 2.30 -47.58
C ALA A 10 -0.44 0.78 -47.54
N THR A 11 0.38 0.05 -48.30
CA THR A 11 0.80 -1.36 -48.13
C THR A 11 -0.26 -2.35 -47.63
N SER A 12 -0.83 -3.10 -48.57
CA SER A 12 -1.55 -4.35 -48.33
C SER A 12 -0.59 -5.46 -47.88
N ALA A 13 -0.17 -5.45 -46.62
CA ALA A 13 0.53 -6.57 -46.00
C ALA A 13 -0.48 -7.67 -45.65
N HIS A 14 -0.42 -8.76 -46.41
CA HIS A 14 -0.92 -10.13 -46.15
C HIS A 14 -1.96 -10.30 -45.03
N ILE A 15 -3.23 -10.02 -45.35
CA ILE A 15 -4.36 -10.27 -44.45
C ILE A 15 -4.69 -11.79 -44.47
N PRO A 16 -4.64 -12.52 -43.34
CA PRO A 16 -4.98 -13.95 -43.27
C PRO A 16 -6.40 -14.23 -43.78
N ALA A 17 -6.64 -15.39 -44.42
CA ALA A 17 -7.94 -15.74 -45.02
C ALA A 17 -9.15 -15.65 -44.04
N ILE A 18 -8.89 -15.79 -42.73
CA ILE A 18 -9.87 -15.68 -41.64
C ILE A 18 -10.39 -14.23 -41.46
N VAL A 19 -9.63 -13.24 -41.91
CA VAL A 19 -9.95 -11.82 -41.72
C VAL A 19 -10.80 -11.27 -42.88
N LYS A 20 -10.87 -11.97 -44.03
CA LYS A 20 -11.76 -11.61 -45.15
C LYS A 20 -13.25 -11.49 -44.75
N PRO A 21 -13.85 -12.42 -43.99
CA PRO A 21 -15.22 -12.26 -43.50
C PRO A 21 -15.37 -11.20 -42.40
N LEU A 22 -14.27 -10.81 -41.73
CA LEU A 22 -14.26 -9.79 -40.68
C LEU A 22 -13.94 -8.38 -41.22
N ALA A 23 -13.49 -8.28 -42.47
CA ALA A 23 -13.18 -7.02 -43.15
C ALA A 23 -14.30 -5.96 -43.04
N PRO A 24 -15.61 -6.27 -43.19
CA PRO A 24 -16.67 -5.25 -43.01
C PRO A 24 -16.82 -4.78 -41.55
N TYR A 25 -16.31 -5.52 -40.58
CA TYR A 25 -16.36 -5.21 -39.15
C TYR A 25 -15.06 -4.62 -38.60
N ILE A 26 -13.97 -4.67 -39.38
CA ILE A 26 -12.67 -4.10 -39.03
C ILE A 26 -12.59 -2.70 -39.63
N LYS A 27 -12.78 -1.69 -38.78
CA LYS A 27 -12.73 -0.28 -39.18
C LYS A 27 -11.46 0.36 -38.67
N SER A 28 -10.97 1.38 -39.38
CA SER A 28 -9.83 2.16 -38.90
C SER A 28 -10.16 2.85 -37.57
N ARG A 29 -9.13 3.22 -36.80
CA ARG A 29 -9.32 3.91 -35.52
C ARG A 29 -10.16 5.19 -35.69
N GLN A 30 -9.92 5.92 -36.77
CA GLN A 30 -10.63 7.17 -37.06
C GLN A 30 -12.10 6.93 -37.44
N GLU A 31 -12.39 5.94 -38.28
CA GLU A 31 -13.78 5.57 -38.61
C GLU A 31 -14.54 5.07 -37.39
N THR A 32 -13.89 4.27 -36.55
CA THR A 32 -14.48 3.77 -35.30
C THR A 32 -14.83 4.93 -34.36
N LEU A 33 -13.96 5.94 -34.25
CA LEU A 33 -14.24 7.15 -33.48
C LEU A 33 -15.41 7.94 -34.07
N ARG A 34 -15.46 8.14 -35.39
CA ARG A 34 -16.58 8.82 -36.08
C ARG A 34 -17.92 8.10 -35.87
N ILE A 35 -17.91 6.77 -35.92
CA ILE A 35 -19.11 5.96 -35.69
C ILE A 35 -19.56 6.06 -34.23
N ARG A 36 -18.64 5.97 -33.27
CA ARG A 36 -18.96 6.18 -31.86
C ARG A 36 -19.52 7.59 -31.64
N GLN A 37 -18.96 8.60 -32.30
CA GLN A 37 -19.48 9.96 -32.29
C GLN A 37 -20.93 10.05 -32.76
N ALA A 38 -21.21 9.56 -33.96
CA ALA A 38 -22.55 9.56 -34.51
C ALA A 38 -23.55 8.82 -33.60
N LEU A 39 -23.17 7.65 -33.08
CA LEU A 39 -24.03 6.86 -32.19
C LEU A 39 -24.28 7.53 -30.84
N THR A 40 -23.25 8.15 -30.25
CA THR A 40 -23.41 8.90 -29.00
C THR A 40 -24.33 10.09 -29.18
N VAL A 41 -24.17 10.86 -30.26
CA VAL A 41 -25.06 12.01 -30.55
C VAL A 41 -26.50 11.52 -30.74
N TYR A 42 -26.68 10.41 -31.48
CA TYR A 42 -28.00 9.83 -31.70
C TYR A 42 -28.66 9.35 -30.39
N LEU A 43 -27.97 8.57 -29.56
CA LEU A 43 -28.53 8.07 -28.29
C LEU A 43 -28.83 9.20 -27.32
N ARG A 44 -27.99 10.23 -27.27
CA ARG A 44 -28.25 11.42 -26.43
C ARG A 44 -29.48 12.19 -26.85
N SER A 45 -29.84 12.23 -28.14
CA SER A 45 -31.06 12.91 -28.59
C SER A 45 -32.33 12.34 -27.93
N HIS A 46 -32.25 11.08 -27.47
CA HIS A 46 -33.34 10.34 -26.82
C HIS A 46 -33.28 10.35 -25.29
N ILE A 47 -32.25 10.93 -24.67
CA ILE A 47 -32.05 10.93 -23.21
C ILE A 47 -32.07 12.36 -22.69
N ASP A 48 -32.89 12.63 -21.69
CA ASP A 48 -32.94 13.91 -20.99
C ASP A 48 -32.00 13.84 -19.77
N PHE A 49 -30.93 14.63 -19.82
CA PHE A 49 -29.98 14.76 -18.72
C PHE A 49 -30.42 15.87 -17.78
N ALA A 50 -30.17 15.69 -16.47
CA ALA A 50 -30.28 16.76 -15.50
C ALA A 50 -29.30 17.85 -15.91
N GLU A 51 -29.81 19.06 -16.12
CA GLU A 51 -28.99 20.24 -16.32
C GLU A 51 -28.28 20.51 -14.99
N ASN A 52 -27.03 20.08 -14.89
CA ASN A 52 -26.21 20.29 -13.69
C ASN A 52 -25.40 21.58 -13.87
N ASP A 53 -25.59 22.46 -12.89
CA ASP A 53 -24.87 23.70 -12.59
C ASP A 53 -25.00 24.90 -13.55
N PRO A 54 -25.44 26.07 -13.05
CA PRO A 54 -25.45 27.32 -13.82
C PRO A 54 -24.05 27.82 -14.18
N GLU A 55 -22.99 27.23 -13.62
CA GLU A 55 -21.61 27.62 -13.87
C GLU A 55 -20.97 26.88 -15.06
N HIS A 56 -21.48 25.71 -15.48
CA HIS A 56 -20.91 24.95 -16.59
C HIS A 56 -21.98 24.22 -17.43
N PRO A 57 -22.76 24.94 -18.25
CA PRO A 57 -23.72 24.32 -19.16
C PRO A 57 -22.97 23.44 -20.18
N GLY A 58 -23.00 22.12 -19.97
CA GLY A 58 -22.50 21.15 -20.96
C GLY A 58 -21.27 20.32 -20.58
N CYS A 59 -20.86 20.22 -19.30
CA CYS A 59 -19.77 19.32 -18.88
C CYS A 59 -19.97 17.85 -19.33
N HIS A 60 -21.21 17.40 -19.50
CA HIS A 60 -21.53 16.05 -19.99
C HIS A 60 -21.78 15.99 -21.51
N SER A 61 -21.73 17.11 -22.22
CA SER A 61 -22.18 17.23 -23.62
C SER A 61 -21.14 16.77 -24.66
N GLN A 62 -19.85 16.67 -24.34
CA GLN A 62 -18.80 16.53 -25.36
C GLN A 62 -18.13 15.15 -25.45
N SER A 63 -18.23 14.28 -24.44
CA SER A 63 -17.44 13.02 -24.41
C SER A 63 -18.28 11.75 -24.62
N HIS A 64 -17.86 10.83 -25.49
CA HIS A 64 -18.48 9.48 -25.65
C HIS A 64 -18.56 8.69 -24.35
N LEU A 65 -17.72 9.05 -23.37
CA LEU A 65 -17.70 8.46 -22.05
C LEU A 65 -18.86 8.97 -21.17
N SER A 66 -19.58 10.03 -21.55
CA SER A 66 -20.69 10.57 -20.76
C SER A 66 -21.88 9.60 -20.66
N LEU A 67 -22.01 8.64 -21.60
CA LEU A 67 -23.00 7.56 -21.51
C LEU A 67 -22.60 6.46 -20.51
N SER A 68 -21.36 6.52 -20.01
CA SER A 68 -20.77 5.57 -19.05
C SER A 68 -20.50 6.19 -17.65
N VAL A 69 -21.01 7.38 -17.33
CA VAL A 69 -20.82 8.03 -16.01
C VAL A 69 -22.16 8.60 -15.48
N PRO A 70 -22.21 9.00 -14.20
CA PRO A 70 -22.89 8.30 -13.14
C PRO A 70 -24.42 8.44 -13.19
N HIS A 71 -25.02 7.40 -12.67
CA HIS A 71 -26.45 7.14 -12.46
C HIS A 71 -27.35 8.34 -12.12
N ASP A 72 -26.89 9.42 -11.48
CA ASP A 72 -27.74 10.56 -11.07
C ASP A 72 -27.98 11.63 -12.15
N THR A 73 -27.36 11.50 -13.32
CA THR A 73 -27.45 12.53 -14.38
C THR A 73 -28.61 12.36 -15.35
N VAL A 74 -29.33 11.22 -15.35
CA VAL A 74 -30.42 10.95 -16.31
C VAL A 74 -31.79 11.12 -15.65
N VAL A 75 -32.59 12.08 -16.13
CA VAL A 75 -33.88 12.46 -15.55
C VAL A 75 -35.04 11.71 -16.22
N ASP A 76 -34.98 11.56 -17.53
CA ASP A 76 -35.98 10.82 -18.31
C ASP A 76 -35.46 10.36 -19.68
N VAL A 77 -36.23 9.49 -20.33
CA VAL A 77 -35.97 9.00 -21.70
C VAL A 77 -37.15 9.41 -22.58
N LYS A 78 -36.87 10.09 -23.69
CA LYS A 78 -37.90 10.50 -24.66
C LYS A 78 -38.57 9.29 -25.30
N ARG A 79 -39.76 9.50 -25.90
CA ARG A 79 -40.52 8.46 -26.59
C ARG A 79 -39.64 7.78 -27.65
N ILE A 80 -39.41 6.48 -27.48
CA ILE A 80 -38.58 5.66 -28.37
C ILE A 80 -39.25 5.61 -29.76
N PRO A 81 -38.59 6.09 -30.83
CA PRO A 81 -39.10 5.94 -32.18
C PRO A 81 -39.33 4.46 -32.55
N PRO A 82 -40.44 4.11 -33.22
CA PRO A 82 -40.72 2.72 -33.63
C PRO A 82 -39.72 2.18 -34.67
N GLU A 83 -38.96 3.07 -35.31
CA GLU A 83 -37.91 2.76 -36.29
C GLU A 83 -36.64 2.16 -35.65
N LEU A 84 -36.49 2.26 -34.32
CA LEU A 84 -35.37 1.66 -33.62
C LEU A 84 -35.61 0.17 -33.39
N THR A 85 -34.83 -0.66 -34.06
CA THR A 85 -34.87 -2.12 -33.92
C THR A 85 -33.60 -2.68 -33.26
N GLY A 86 -33.76 -3.74 -32.46
CA GLY A 86 -32.65 -4.48 -31.83
C GLY A 86 -32.11 -3.83 -30.56
N LEU A 87 -30.81 -4.05 -30.29
CA LEU A 87 -30.13 -3.70 -29.02
C LEU A 87 -30.28 -2.24 -28.58
N ARG A 88 -30.41 -1.30 -29.52
CA ARG A 88 -30.58 0.13 -29.22
C ARG A 88 -31.92 0.42 -28.54
N LYS A 89 -32.98 -0.28 -28.98
CA LYS A 89 -34.31 -0.18 -28.39
C LYS A 89 -34.31 -0.80 -27.00
N GLU A 90 -33.75 -2.01 -26.86
CA GLU A 90 -33.63 -2.69 -25.56
C GLU A 90 -32.87 -1.86 -24.54
N TYR A 91 -31.78 -1.19 -24.95
CA TYR A 91 -31.03 -0.29 -24.08
C TYR A 91 -31.88 0.89 -23.60
N LEU A 92 -32.62 1.57 -24.49
CA LEU A 92 -33.48 2.69 -24.10
C LEU A 92 -34.67 2.24 -23.23
N GLU A 93 -35.23 1.07 -23.49
CA GLU A 93 -36.29 0.47 -22.65
C GLU A 93 -35.78 0.12 -21.25
N ALA A 94 -34.60 -0.49 -21.15
CA ALA A 94 -33.94 -0.78 -19.89
C ALA A 94 -33.60 0.50 -19.11
N LEU A 95 -33.14 1.54 -19.80
CA LEU A 95 -32.86 2.84 -19.20
C LEU A 95 -34.14 3.46 -18.64
N ARG A 96 -35.23 3.47 -19.43
CA ARG A 96 -36.54 3.96 -18.98
C ARG A 96 -37.05 3.19 -17.76
N ALA A 97 -36.94 1.86 -17.76
CA ALA A 97 -37.33 1.03 -16.62
C ALA A 97 -36.51 1.35 -15.36
N ASN A 98 -35.20 1.60 -15.52
CA ASN A 98 -34.31 1.99 -14.43
C ASN A 98 -34.70 3.34 -13.82
N VAL A 99 -34.98 4.35 -14.66
CA VAL A 99 -35.44 5.67 -14.22
C VAL A 99 -36.76 5.57 -13.45
N VAL A 100 -37.72 4.79 -13.95
CA VAL A 100 -39.01 4.57 -13.26
C VAL A 100 -38.81 3.88 -11.92
N ALA A 101 -37.97 2.82 -11.86
CA ALA A 101 -37.69 2.12 -10.62
C ALA A 101 -37.09 3.06 -9.55
N ARG A 102 -36.27 4.03 -9.95
CA ARG A 102 -35.69 5.02 -9.05
C ARG A 102 -36.69 6.04 -8.55
N LYS A 103 -37.52 6.60 -9.44
CA LYS A 103 -38.61 7.50 -9.04
C LYS A 103 -39.52 6.79 -8.01
N ASN A 104 -39.81 5.51 -8.24
CA ASN A 104 -40.58 4.68 -7.30
C ASN A 104 -39.84 4.49 -5.97
N PHE A 105 -38.55 4.18 -5.99
CA PHE A 105 -37.73 4.03 -4.78
C PHE A 105 -37.65 5.33 -3.97
N GLN A 106 -37.35 6.46 -4.62
CA GLN A 106 -37.32 7.77 -3.98
C GLN A 106 -38.68 8.10 -3.36
N SER A 107 -39.79 7.88 -4.10
CA SER A 107 -41.13 8.08 -3.56
C SER A 107 -41.44 7.17 -2.36
N ALA A 108 -40.91 5.94 -2.34
CA ALA A 108 -41.08 5.01 -1.22
C ALA A 108 -40.28 5.44 0.01
N VAL A 109 -39.06 5.95 -0.20
CA VAL A 109 -38.23 6.54 0.86
C VAL A 109 -38.90 7.79 1.42
N GLU A 110 -39.38 8.70 0.58
CA GLU A 110 -40.10 9.91 1.00
C GLU A 110 -41.42 9.59 1.71
N LYS A 111 -42.14 8.55 1.28
CA LYS A 111 -43.32 8.07 2.03
C LYS A 111 -42.91 7.53 3.40
N ALA A 112 -41.82 6.77 3.49
CA ALA A 112 -41.34 6.23 4.77
C ALA A 112 -40.86 7.34 5.73
N THR A 113 -40.22 8.39 5.22
CA THR A 113 -39.81 9.55 6.03
C THR A 113 -41.00 10.45 6.37
N SER A 114 -41.94 10.68 5.44
CA SER A 114 -43.16 11.45 5.69
C SER A 114 -44.08 10.78 6.72
N ILE A 115 -44.20 9.44 6.71
CA ILE A 115 -44.95 8.70 7.74
C ILE A 115 -44.30 8.89 9.12
N ARG A 116 -42.96 8.92 9.20
CA ARG A 116 -42.24 9.23 10.44
C ARG A 116 -42.45 10.68 10.91
N HIS A 117 -42.56 11.64 9.99
CA HIS A 117 -42.75 13.05 10.34
C HIS A 117 -44.21 13.46 10.58
N LYS A 118 -45.19 12.80 9.93
CA LYS A 118 -46.63 13.05 10.13
C LYS A 118 -47.22 12.29 11.33
N GLY A 119 -46.59 11.21 11.79
CA GLY A 119 -47.00 10.48 13.00
C GLY A 119 -46.77 11.23 14.32
N GLY A 120 -46.20 12.44 14.30
CA GLY A 120 -45.83 13.18 15.51
C GLY A 120 -46.88 14.15 16.06
N LYS A 121 -47.99 14.43 15.37
CA LYS A 121 -48.88 15.53 15.81
C LYS A 121 -50.30 15.53 15.22
N ALA A 122 -51.07 14.47 15.39
CA ALA A 122 -52.53 14.59 15.48
C ALA A 122 -53.19 13.28 15.93
N ARG A 123 -53.84 13.35 17.09
CA ARG A 123 -54.95 12.51 17.52
C ARG A 123 -54.58 11.06 17.89
N ALA A 124 -54.37 10.87 19.19
CA ALA A 124 -54.64 9.61 19.85
C ALA A 124 -56.09 9.20 19.57
N GLU A 125 -56.32 7.95 19.18
CA GLU A 125 -57.08 7.01 20.01
C GLU A 125 -56.95 5.59 19.43
N GLU A 126 -56.37 4.76 20.30
CA GLU A 126 -56.74 3.37 20.59
C GLU A 126 -56.44 2.29 19.53
N LEU A 127 -55.67 1.29 19.98
CA LEU A 127 -55.29 0.03 19.33
C LEU A 127 -54.04 0.11 18.43
N SER A 128 -52.85 -0.04 19.05
CA SER A 128 -51.56 -0.52 18.47
C SER A 128 -50.30 0.29 18.84
N VAL A 129 -50.36 1.22 19.82
CA VAL A 129 -49.16 1.94 20.29
C VAL A 129 -48.29 1.07 21.23
N GLY A 130 -48.89 0.12 21.95
CA GLY A 130 -48.18 -0.76 22.89
C GLY A 130 -47.18 -1.70 22.21
N SER A 131 -47.58 -2.41 21.14
CA SER A 131 -46.74 -3.43 20.51
C SER A 131 -45.48 -2.86 19.86
N SER A 132 -45.55 -1.69 19.22
CA SER A 132 -44.36 -1.07 18.61
C SER A 132 -43.41 -0.47 19.65
N LEU A 133 -43.90 0.04 20.78
CA LEU A 133 -43.06 0.53 21.86
C LEU A 133 -42.44 -0.63 22.63
N GLU A 134 -43.21 -1.67 22.95
CA GLU A 134 -42.72 -2.89 23.59
C GLU A 134 -41.66 -3.61 22.73
N LEU A 135 -41.86 -3.68 21.41
CA LEU A 135 -40.84 -4.24 20.51
C LEU A 135 -39.59 -3.34 20.41
N GLN A 136 -39.76 -2.01 20.38
CA GLN A 136 -38.60 -1.10 20.40
C GLN A 136 -37.84 -1.18 21.72
N ASP A 137 -38.52 -1.31 22.84
CA ASP A 137 -37.92 -1.43 24.16
C ASP A 137 -37.29 -2.81 24.36
N TYR A 138 -37.88 -3.87 23.79
CA TYR A 138 -37.26 -5.19 23.72
C TYR A 138 -35.97 -5.18 22.87
N LEU A 139 -35.97 -4.48 21.73
CA LEU A 139 -34.78 -4.32 20.89
C LEU A 139 -33.69 -3.48 21.58
N LYS A 140 -34.06 -2.43 22.32
CA LYS A 140 -33.12 -1.68 23.17
C LYS A 140 -32.54 -2.59 24.26
N LEU A 141 -33.39 -3.34 24.97
CA LEU A 141 -32.96 -4.28 26.00
C LEU A 141 -32.00 -5.35 25.45
N LEU A 142 -32.23 -5.85 24.22
CA LEU A 142 -31.31 -6.78 23.57
C LEU A 142 -29.96 -6.14 23.23
N ARG A 143 -29.94 -4.87 22.81
CA ARG A 143 -28.69 -4.13 22.59
C ARG A 143 -27.96 -3.90 23.90
N ASP A 144 -28.69 -3.52 24.95
CA ASP A 144 -28.13 -3.26 26.28
C ASP A 144 -27.57 -4.53 26.90
N ARG A 145 -28.26 -5.68 26.76
CA ARG A 145 -27.72 -7.00 27.18
C ARG A 145 -26.45 -7.38 26.44
N ARG A 146 -26.37 -7.12 25.13
CA ARG A 146 -25.15 -7.34 24.34
C ARG A 146 -24.01 -6.42 24.77
N GLN A 147 -24.31 -5.16 25.07
CA GLN A 147 -23.32 -4.22 25.60
C GLN A 147 -22.86 -4.63 26.99
N HIS A 148 -23.77 -5.06 27.85
CA HIS A 148 -23.45 -5.54 29.20
C HIS A 148 -22.56 -6.80 29.15
N ALA A 149 -22.85 -7.75 28.25
CA ALA A 149 -21.99 -8.93 28.05
C ALA A 149 -20.57 -8.53 27.61
N LYS A 150 -20.43 -7.55 26.71
CA LYS A 150 -19.12 -7.00 26.33
C LYS A 150 -18.41 -6.34 27.51
N LEU A 151 -19.12 -5.56 28.32
CA LEU A 151 -18.56 -4.92 29.51
C LEU A 151 -18.16 -5.94 30.58
N GLN A 152 -18.90 -7.04 30.75
CA GLN A 152 -18.52 -8.13 31.65
C GLN A 152 -17.21 -8.79 31.20
N VAL A 153 -17.01 -8.98 29.89
CA VAL A 153 -15.74 -9.48 29.35
C VAL A 153 -14.59 -8.51 29.65
N PHE A 154 -14.79 -7.20 29.45
CA PHE A 154 -13.78 -6.21 29.83
C PHE A 154 -13.53 -6.18 31.33
N GLN A 155 -14.57 -6.30 32.17
CA GLN A 155 -14.44 -6.36 33.61
C GLN A 155 -13.68 -7.61 34.06
N HIS A 156 -13.92 -8.76 33.44
CA HIS A 156 -13.19 -10.00 33.68
C HIS A 156 -11.70 -9.82 33.39
N TYR A 157 -11.35 -9.31 32.20
CA TYR A 157 -9.94 -9.07 31.86
C TYR A 157 -9.30 -7.97 32.70
N LEU A 158 -10.04 -6.93 33.10
CA LEU A 158 -9.54 -5.94 34.06
C LEU A 158 -9.31 -6.55 35.45
N GLN A 159 -10.15 -7.49 35.89
CA GLN A 159 -9.94 -8.22 37.13
C GLN A 159 -8.74 -9.16 37.03
N GLU A 160 -8.56 -9.87 35.91
CA GLU A 160 -7.36 -10.67 35.66
C GLU A 160 -6.09 -9.82 35.65
N LEU A 161 -6.13 -8.64 35.02
CA LEU A 161 -5.01 -7.70 35.03
C LEU A 161 -4.72 -7.17 36.44
N LYS A 162 -5.76 -6.80 37.19
CA LYS A 162 -5.59 -6.38 38.60
C LYS A 162 -5.05 -7.50 39.48
N GLN A 163 -5.42 -8.75 39.24
CA GLN A 163 -4.85 -9.91 39.93
C GLN A 163 -3.38 -10.13 39.53
N ARG A 164 -3.03 -9.94 38.25
CA ARG A 164 -1.66 -9.99 37.74
C ARG A 164 -0.78 -8.83 38.23
N ASP A 165 -1.35 -7.65 38.47
CA ASP A 165 -0.66 -6.45 38.96
C ASP A 165 -0.42 -6.45 40.48
N THR A 166 -0.75 -7.55 41.19
CA THR A 166 -0.35 -7.73 42.60
C THR A 166 1.07 -8.27 42.77
N PHE A 167 2.01 -7.93 41.88
CA PHE A 167 3.42 -7.98 42.23
C PHE A 167 3.71 -6.85 43.22
N LYS A 168 3.81 -7.24 44.50
CA LYS A 168 4.04 -6.39 45.67
C LYS A 168 5.05 -5.29 45.38
N SER A 169 4.62 -4.04 45.50
CA SER A 169 5.42 -2.81 45.35
C SER A 169 6.55 -2.64 46.39
N GLY A 170 6.89 -3.68 47.15
CA GLY A 170 7.93 -3.66 48.19
C GLY A 170 9.24 -4.33 47.79
N ASP A 171 9.34 -4.98 46.62
CA ASP A 171 10.55 -5.74 46.23
C ASP A 171 11.45 -4.99 45.21
N LEU A 172 10.98 -3.87 44.66
CA LEU A 172 11.78 -3.05 43.72
C LEU A 172 12.74 -2.07 44.41
N GLU A 173 12.52 -1.68 45.67
CA GLU A 173 13.41 -0.74 46.37
C GLU A 173 14.60 -1.41 47.07
N ALA A 174 14.50 -2.71 47.42
CA ALA A 174 15.59 -3.40 48.14
C ALA A 174 16.81 -3.72 47.26
N ASN A 175 16.66 -3.75 45.93
CA ASN A 175 17.74 -4.05 44.99
C ASN A 175 18.45 -2.81 44.42
N GLY A 176 18.00 -1.60 44.73
CA GLY A 176 18.62 -0.35 44.25
C GLY A 176 19.93 0.01 44.96
N ALA A 177 20.20 -0.54 46.14
CA ALA A 177 21.30 -0.11 47.01
C ALA A 177 22.56 -1.00 46.97
N ARG A 178 22.63 -2.04 46.13
CA ARG A 178 23.75 -3.00 46.10
C ARG A 178 24.55 -3.08 44.78
N TYR A 179 24.36 -2.14 43.85
CA TYR A 179 25.13 -2.11 42.60
C TYR A 179 26.02 -0.88 42.44
N GLN A 180 26.41 -0.26 43.55
CA GLN A 180 27.68 0.45 43.60
C GLN A 180 28.69 -0.49 44.23
N GLN A 181 29.79 -0.73 43.51
CA GLN A 181 31.04 -1.35 43.96
C GLN A 181 31.28 -2.79 43.49
N LEU A 182 32.07 -2.86 42.41
CA LEU A 182 33.09 -3.84 42.03
C LEU A 182 32.86 -4.65 40.73
N VAL A 183 33.88 -4.50 39.89
CA VAL A 183 34.24 -5.11 38.60
C VAL A 183 34.35 -6.65 38.70
N PRO A 184 34.20 -7.41 37.57
CA PRO A 184 33.72 -8.80 37.57
C PRO A 184 34.85 -9.85 37.56
N PRO A 185 34.51 -11.09 37.91
CA PRO A 185 34.92 -12.22 37.08
C PRO A 185 33.86 -13.31 36.89
N GLU A 186 33.92 -13.90 35.70
CA GLU A 186 33.63 -15.28 35.27
C GLU A 186 32.86 -16.25 36.17
N ALA A 187 31.97 -16.98 35.48
CA ALA A 187 31.64 -18.39 35.71
C ALA A 187 30.98 -18.75 37.05
N LEU A 188 29.65 -18.63 37.07
CA LEU A 188 28.78 -19.63 37.70
C LEU A 188 27.50 -19.77 36.86
N GLU A 189 27.53 -20.71 35.92
CA GLU A 189 26.36 -21.57 35.73
C GLU A 189 26.14 -22.30 37.05
N ASP A 190 24.90 -22.29 37.58
CA ASP A 190 24.20 -23.56 37.80
C ASP A 190 22.78 -23.38 38.38
N ILE A 191 21.87 -24.04 37.66
CA ILE A 191 20.78 -24.88 38.18
C ILE A 191 19.64 -24.17 38.93
N GLN A 192 18.52 -24.03 38.21
CA GLN A 192 17.29 -24.71 38.63
C GLN A 192 16.43 -25.11 37.42
N HIS A 193 16.43 -26.42 37.17
CA HIS A 193 15.53 -27.12 36.27
C HIS A 193 14.07 -27.04 36.75
N GLY A 194 13.15 -27.01 35.80
CA GLY A 194 11.74 -27.31 36.07
C GLY A 194 10.83 -27.12 34.87
N SER A 195 10.66 -28.19 34.08
CA SER A 195 9.58 -28.40 33.11
C SER A 195 9.73 -27.76 31.73
N GLN A 196 10.51 -28.44 30.87
CA GLN A 196 10.25 -28.46 29.43
C GLN A 196 8.93 -29.21 29.16
N SER A 197 7.81 -28.54 29.38
CA SER A 197 6.53 -28.92 28.76
C SER A 197 6.21 -27.79 27.80
N GLY A 198 6.17 -28.12 26.50
CA GLY A 198 6.19 -27.20 25.37
C GLY A 198 5.64 -25.82 25.69
N GLU A 199 6.56 -24.85 25.82
CA GLU A 199 6.19 -23.44 25.98
C GLU A 199 5.26 -23.09 24.82
N SER A 200 4.01 -22.75 25.15
CA SER A 200 3.04 -22.32 24.16
C SER A 200 3.67 -21.19 23.35
N ILE A 201 3.41 -21.14 22.04
CA ILE A 201 3.91 -20.07 21.16
C ILE A 201 3.62 -18.69 21.77
N GLU A 202 2.51 -18.57 22.50
CA GLU A 202 2.09 -17.39 23.24
C GLU A 202 3.06 -17.04 24.39
N GLU A 203 3.57 -18.01 25.14
CA GLU A 203 4.55 -17.78 26.21
C GLU A 203 5.90 -17.31 25.65
N LEU A 204 6.32 -17.87 24.51
CA LEU A 204 7.53 -17.45 23.81
C LEU A 204 7.37 -16.02 23.26
N MET A 205 6.19 -15.71 22.71
CA MET A 205 5.84 -14.37 22.26
C MET A 205 5.87 -13.37 23.42
N HIS A 206 5.29 -13.71 24.58
CA HIS A 206 5.35 -12.85 25.77
C HIS A 206 6.77 -12.68 26.34
N LYS A 207 7.65 -13.67 26.18
CA LYS A 207 9.08 -13.53 26.54
C LYS A 207 9.79 -12.59 25.57
N LEU A 208 9.50 -12.69 24.27
CA LEU A 208 10.03 -11.77 23.25
C LEU A 208 9.51 -10.35 23.46
N GLU A 209 8.21 -10.17 23.69
CA GLU A 209 7.62 -8.86 24.02
C GLU A 209 8.31 -8.24 25.23
N ARG A 210 8.52 -9.02 26.30
CA ARG A 210 9.26 -8.56 27.49
C ARG A 210 10.71 -8.22 27.18
N ALA A 211 11.39 -9.00 26.35
CA ALA A 211 12.76 -8.73 25.94
C ALA A 211 12.86 -7.45 25.09
N ILE A 212 11.92 -7.25 24.16
CA ILE A 212 11.82 -6.06 23.32
C ILE A 212 11.55 -4.82 24.17
N ILE A 213 10.64 -4.90 25.14
CA ILE A 213 10.35 -3.79 26.04
C ILE A 213 11.59 -3.44 26.89
N ARG A 214 12.31 -4.45 27.40
CA ARG A 214 13.55 -4.22 28.15
C ARG A 214 14.65 -3.58 27.29
N ALA A 215 14.84 -4.09 26.07
CA ALA A 215 15.82 -3.57 25.12
C ALA A 215 15.47 -2.12 24.72
N LYS A 216 14.19 -1.84 24.44
CA LYS A 216 13.71 -0.48 24.14
C LYS A 216 13.94 0.46 25.34
N ALA A 217 13.63 0.00 26.56
CA ALA A 217 13.86 0.81 27.76
C ALA A 217 15.35 1.07 28.03
N GLN A 218 16.24 0.10 27.73
CA GLN A 218 17.69 0.30 27.80
C GLN A 218 18.17 1.31 26.74
N LEU A 219 17.68 1.19 25.51
CA LEU A 219 18.02 2.10 24.43
C LEU A 219 17.56 3.54 24.71
N GLU A 220 16.35 3.74 25.23
CA GLU A 220 15.88 5.08 25.62
C GLU A 220 16.70 5.66 26.78
N ARG A 221 17.15 4.82 27.73
CA ARG A 221 18.09 5.25 28.79
C ARG A 221 19.44 5.68 28.21
N GLU A 222 20.02 4.89 27.30
CA GLU A 222 21.28 5.22 26.66
C GLU A 222 21.19 6.47 25.79
N LYS A 223 20.08 6.66 25.07
CA LYS A 223 19.81 7.89 24.33
C LYS A 223 19.73 9.10 25.24
N GLY A 224 19.00 9.00 26.36
CA GLY A 224 18.94 10.08 27.35
C GLY A 224 20.32 10.43 27.91
N LEU A 225 21.14 9.42 28.24
CA LEU A 225 22.53 9.64 28.68
C LEU A 225 23.38 10.29 27.57
N LEU A 226 23.21 9.91 26.31
CA LEU A 226 23.90 10.53 25.19
C LEU A 226 23.48 11.97 24.98
N GLU A 227 22.19 12.29 25.11
CA GLU A 227 21.66 13.64 25.02
C GLU A 227 22.16 14.51 26.18
N ASP A 228 22.20 13.98 27.40
CA ASP A 228 22.78 14.65 28.57
C ASP A 228 24.28 14.91 28.38
N LEU A 229 25.03 13.95 27.82
CA LEU A 229 26.45 14.14 27.51
C LEU A 229 26.64 15.16 26.39
N LYS A 230 25.81 15.14 25.34
CA LYS A 230 25.83 16.16 24.28
C LYS A 230 25.50 17.54 24.83
N ALA A 231 24.53 17.67 25.72
CA ALA A 231 24.17 18.93 26.37
C ALA A 231 25.31 19.45 27.27
N ARG A 232 25.98 18.57 28.03
CA ARG A 232 27.17 18.91 28.82
C ARG A 232 28.34 19.35 27.93
N CYS A 233 28.58 18.67 26.81
CA CYS A 233 29.59 19.06 25.83
C CYS A 233 29.23 20.35 25.06
N ALA A 234 27.95 20.69 24.93
CA ALA A 234 27.51 21.96 24.35
C ALA A 234 27.67 23.14 25.33
N LEU A 235 27.53 22.90 26.63
CA LEU A 235 27.78 23.88 27.70
C LEU A 235 29.27 24.13 27.92
N GLU A 236 30.10 23.09 27.80
CA GLU A 236 31.56 23.23 27.66
C GLU A 236 31.88 23.62 26.21
N GLY A 237 31.66 24.89 25.84
CA GLY A 237 32.01 25.41 24.51
C GLY A 237 33.42 25.02 24.04
N PRO A 238 33.71 25.12 22.73
CA PRO A 238 34.88 24.48 22.10
C PRO A 238 36.16 24.91 22.82
N ARG A 239 36.70 24.04 23.67
CA ARG A 239 38.07 24.22 24.17
C ARG A 239 38.96 24.09 22.95
N ASP A 240 39.85 25.05 22.75
CA ASP A 240 40.94 24.94 21.76
C ASP A 240 41.91 23.85 22.21
N VAL A 241 41.51 22.61 21.95
CA VAL A 241 42.31 21.42 22.17
C VAL A 241 43.44 21.48 21.14
N SER A 242 44.68 21.51 21.65
CA SER A 242 45.92 21.48 20.86
C SER A 242 45.82 20.47 19.70
N PRO A 243 46.30 20.81 18.49
CA PRO A 243 46.23 19.91 17.33
C PRO A 243 46.94 18.57 17.61
N ALA A 244 47.95 18.56 18.48
CA ALA A 244 48.64 17.33 18.88
C ALA A 244 47.74 16.40 19.71
N THR A 245 46.93 16.93 20.62
CA THR A 245 45.99 16.12 21.41
C THR A 245 44.78 15.68 20.59
N LYS A 246 44.37 16.45 19.56
CA LYS A 246 43.39 16.00 18.55
C LYS A 246 43.90 14.82 17.75
N VAL A 247 45.14 14.87 17.26
CA VAL A 247 45.75 13.74 16.51
C VAL A 247 45.89 12.51 17.41
N LEU A 248 46.32 12.67 18.67
CA LEU A 248 46.40 11.55 19.62
C LEU A 248 45.02 10.97 19.96
N ALA A 249 43.99 11.81 20.11
CA ALA A 249 42.63 11.36 20.34
C ALA A 249 42.08 10.61 19.11
N LEU A 250 42.30 11.12 17.90
CA LEU A 250 41.91 10.45 16.66
C LEU A 250 42.67 9.13 16.44
N GLN A 251 43.94 9.09 16.82
CA GLN A 251 44.73 7.86 16.79
C GLN A 251 44.23 6.85 17.82
N ARG A 252 43.80 7.31 19.00
CA ARG A 252 43.20 6.46 20.03
C ARG A 252 41.82 5.96 19.62
N THR A 253 40.96 6.80 19.06
CA THR A 253 39.65 6.36 18.54
C THR A 253 39.82 5.43 17.35
N ARG A 254 40.79 5.68 16.46
CA ARG A 254 41.15 4.74 15.40
C ARG A 254 41.57 3.39 15.98
N ASN A 255 42.47 3.38 16.96
CA ASN A 255 42.95 2.15 17.57
C ASN A 255 41.83 1.42 18.32
N GLU A 256 40.93 2.14 19.00
CA GLU A 256 39.77 1.57 19.68
C GLU A 256 38.75 1.00 18.68
N LEU A 257 38.52 1.69 17.56
CA LEU A 257 37.65 1.19 16.49
C LEU A 257 38.27 -0.02 15.78
N VAL A 258 39.57 0.00 15.54
CA VAL A 258 40.30 -1.16 15.01
C VAL A 258 40.22 -2.32 16.01
N HIS A 259 40.44 -2.07 17.29
CA HIS A 259 40.32 -3.09 18.34
C HIS A 259 38.89 -3.63 18.44
N TRP A 260 37.87 -2.78 18.39
CA TRP A 260 36.46 -3.20 18.40
C TRP A 260 36.09 -3.99 17.15
N VAL A 261 36.57 -3.58 15.97
CA VAL A 261 36.35 -4.32 14.71
C VAL A 261 37.07 -5.66 14.78
N GLU A 262 38.31 -5.70 15.25
CA GLU A 262 39.06 -6.94 15.47
C GLU A 262 38.37 -7.83 16.50
N GLU A 263 37.88 -7.29 17.62
CA GLU A 263 37.14 -8.02 18.63
C GLU A 263 35.81 -8.54 18.08
N LYS A 264 35.08 -7.78 17.26
CA LYS A 264 33.85 -8.24 16.60
C LYS A 264 34.13 -9.23 15.48
N LEU A 265 35.23 -9.10 14.75
CA LEU A 265 35.64 -10.08 13.74
C LEU A 265 36.13 -11.38 14.40
N VAL A 266 36.85 -11.28 15.52
CA VAL A 266 37.27 -12.43 16.35
C VAL A 266 36.07 -13.03 17.07
N SER A 267 35.09 -12.24 17.54
CA SER A 267 33.87 -12.78 18.14
C SER A 267 32.96 -13.42 17.10
N VAL A 268 32.99 -12.98 15.84
CA VAL A 268 32.24 -13.61 14.74
C VAL A 268 32.97 -14.86 14.22
N GLY A 269 34.31 -14.83 14.15
CA GLY A 269 35.13 -16.00 13.83
C GLY A 269 35.11 -17.06 14.95
N ASN A 270 35.09 -16.62 16.22
CA ASN A 270 34.89 -17.49 17.36
C ASN A 270 33.42 -17.81 17.61
N SER A 271 32.40 -17.05 17.16
CA SER A 271 31.00 -17.49 17.32
C SER A 271 30.61 -18.59 16.33
N GLU A 272 31.41 -18.86 15.31
CA GLU A 272 31.28 -20.10 14.53
C GLU A 272 31.93 -21.31 15.25
N ASN A 273 32.80 -21.09 16.24
CA ASN A 273 33.46 -22.17 17.01
C ASN A 273 33.21 -22.13 18.53
N SER A 274 32.38 -21.21 19.00
CA SER A 274 32.03 -20.92 20.39
C SER A 274 30.68 -20.18 20.46
N GLY A 275 29.89 -20.24 19.39
CA GLY A 275 28.43 -20.18 19.54
C GLY A 275 28.05 -21.53 20.12
N ALA A 276 27.42 -21.52 21.29
CA ALA A 276 26.85 -22.67 21.96
C ALA A 276 26.30 -23.70 20.96
N ALA A 277 27.15 -24.67 20.63
CA ALA A 277 26.71 -26.01 20.33
C ALA A 277 26.01 -26.44 21.62
N GLN A 278 24.71 -26.18 21.68
CA GLN A 278 23.85 -27.13 22.34
C GLN A 278 24.14 -28.42 21.60
N ASP A 279 24.97 -29.27 22.22
CA ASP A 279 25.36 -30.59 21.74
C ASP A 279 24.07 -31.38 21.51
N PHE A 280 23.45 -31.22 20.34
CA PHE A 280 22.67 -32.30 19.78
C PHE A 280 23.70 -33.34 19.42
N ARG A 281 23.80 -34.36 20.27
CA ARG A 281 24.60 -35.54 20.02
C ARG A 281 24.27 -35.98 18.57
N PRO A 282 25.23 -36.35 17.73
CA PRO A 282 24.94 -36.75 16.33
C PRO A 282 23.87 -37.85 16.23
N LYS A 283 23.68 -38.63 17.30
CA LYS A 283 22.59 -39.59 17.47
C LYS A 283 21.19 -38.97 17.52
N ASP A 284 21.03 -37.81 18.16
CA ASP A 284 19.72 -37.14 18.33
C ASP A 284 19.24 -36.54 17.01
N ILE A 285 20.18 -36.08 16.17
CA ILE A 285 19.91 -35.62 14.80
C ILE A 285 19.51 -36.81 13.92
N GLU A 286 20.24 -37.93 13.98
CA GLU A 286 19.89 -39.17 13.26
C GLU A 286 18.54 -39.75 13.70
N GLU A 287 18.23 -39.71 15.00
CA GLU A 287 16.93 -40.14 15.55
C GLU A 287 15.79 -39.21 15.09
N SER A 288 16.02 -37.90 15.04
CA SER A 288 15.03 -36.95 14.51
C SER A 288 14.73 -37.17 13.02
N VAL A 289 15.76 -37.51 12.23
CA VAL A 289 15.63 -37.85 10.81
C VAL A 289 14.86 -39.16 10.64
N ARG A 290 15.17 -40.19 11.43
CA ARG A 290 14.40 -41.45 11.43
C ARG A 290 12.94 -41.25 11.81
N LEU A 291 12.67 -40.44 12.82
CA LEU A 291 11.29 -40.10 13.22
C LEU A 291 10.54 -39.34 12.12
N LEU A 292 11.21 -38.47 11.37
CA LEU A 292 10.63 -37.79 10.22
C LEU A 292 10.36 -38.75 9.06
N GLU A 293 11.28 -39.67 8.79
CA GLU A 293 11.10 -40.72 7.77
C GLU A 293 9.95 -41.66 8.12
N GLU A 294 9.81 -42.06 9.38
CA GLU A 294 8.68 -42.84 9.87
C GLU A 294 7.35 -42.09 9.72
N LYS A 295 7.31 -40.79 10.07
CA LYS A 295 6.11 -39.96 9.87
C LYS A 295 5.77 -39.84 8.39
N LYS A 296 6.76 -39.67 7.51
CA LYS A 296 6.59 -39.63 6.06
C LYS A 296 6.05 -40.96 5.52
N ALA A 297 6.57 -42.09 6.00
CA ALA A 297 6.09 -43.42 5.64
C ALA A 297 4.64 -43.64 6.11
N ARG A 298 4.28 -43.21 7.33
CA ARG A 298 2.90 -43.26 7.84
C ARG A 298 1.94 -42.43 6.98
N ILE A 299 2.34 -41.22 6.59
CA ILE A 299 1.52 -40.36 5.71
C ILE A 299 1.35 -41.03 4.33
N ALA A 300 2.42 -41.61 3.77
CA ALA A 300 2.34 -42.32 2.50
C ALA A 300 1.39 -43.54 2.58
N GLN A 301 1.45 -44.31 3.66
CA GLN A 301 0.53 -45.44 3.90
C GLN A 301 -0.92 -44.98 4.06
N GLN A 302 -1.16 -43.91 4.82
CA GLN A 302 -2.49 -43.31 4.97
C GLN A 302 -3.04 -42.83 3.62
N TYR A 303 -2.20 -42.21 2.79
CA TYR A 303 -2.59 -41.76 1.47
C TYR A 303 -2.88 -42.92 0.50
N ALA A 304 -2.10 -44.00 0.56
CA ALA A 304 -2.36 -45.22 -0.19
C ALA A 304 -3.69 -45.87 0.25
N ALA A 305 -3.93 -45.98 1.56
CA ALA A 305 -5.20 -46.49 2.11
C ALA A 305 -6.40 -45.63 1.70
N TYR A 306 -6.24 -44.31 1.70
CA TYR A 306 -7.26 -43.37 1.20
C TYR A 306 -7.53 -43.57 -0.30
N ALA A 307 -6.48 -43.70 -1.12
CA ALA A 307 -6.61 -43.93 -2.55
C ALA A 307 -7.32 -45.28 -2.84
N ASP A 308 -6.99 -46.33 -2.10
CA ASP A 308 -7.63 -47.63 -2.24
C ASP A 308 -9.08 -47.64 -1.75
N ALA A 309 -9.39 -46.94 -0.66
CA ALA A 309 -10.77 -46.73 -0.22
C ALA A 309 -11.59 -46.00 -1.29
N ARG A 310 -11.01 -44.98 -1.93
CA ARG A 310 -11.65 -44.24 -3.02
C ARG A 310 -11.85 -45.09 -4.28
N LYS A 311 -10.88 -45.93 -4.64
CA LYS A 311 -11.03 -46.92 -5.73
C LYS A 311 -12.15 -47.90 -5.42
N ARG A 312 -12.19 -48.47 -4.21
CA ARG A 312 -13.28 -49.38 -3.79
C ARG A 312 -14.64 -48.71 -3.83
N LEU A 313 -14.74 -47.44 -3.45
CA LEU A 313 -15.98 -46.67 -3.53
C LEU A 313 -16.40 -46.49 -5.00
N LEU A 314 -15.47 -46.10 -5.87
CA LEU A 314 -15.73 -45.98 -7.31
C LEU A 314 -16.12 -47.32 -7.93
N ASP A 315 -15.48 -48.42 -7.54
CA ASP A 315 -15.83 -49.77 -7.99
C ASP A 315 -17.24 -50.16 -7.51
N ALA A 316 -17.58 -49.89 -6.25
CA ALA A 316 -18.92 -50.14 -5.71
C ALA A 316 -19.98 -49.28 -6.41
N ALA A 317 -19.70 -48.00 -6.66
CA ALA A 317 -20.57 -47.11 -7.42
C ALA A 317 -20.72 -47.58 -8.88
N SER A 318 -19.64 -48.03 -9.51
CA SER A 318 -19.68 -48.57 -10.88
C SER A 318 -20.53 -49.85 -10.96
N ARG A 319 -20.47 -50.71 -9.94
CA ARG A 319 -21.30 -51.92 -9.82
C ARG A 319 -22.77 -51.57 -9.56
N ALA A 320 -23.04 -50.57 -8.73
CA ALA A 320 -24.39 -50.07 -8.48
C ALA A 320 -25.01 -49.38 -9.70
N CYS A 321 -24.18 -48.81 -10.58
CA CYS A 321 -24.61 -48.18 -11.82
C CYS A 321 -24.59 -49.11 -13.05
N GLN A 322 -24.21 -50.39 -12.90
CA GLN A 322 -24.37 -51.35 -14.00
C GLN A 322 -25.85 -51.70 -14.18
N PRO A 323 -26.37 -51.67 -15.41
CA PRO A 323 -27.76 -52.05 -15.67
C PRO A 323 -27.95 -53.54 -15.30
N ILE A 324 -28.94 -53.82 -14.46
CA ILE A 324 -29.35 -55.17 -14.09
C ILE A 324 -29.81 -55.87 -15.37
N ALA A 325 -28.91 -56.66 -15.98
CA ALA A 325 -29.30 -57.69 -16.91
C ALA A 325 -30.08 -58.74 -16.09
N LEU A 326 -31.39 -58.86 -16.34
CA LEU A 326 -32.21 -59.94 -15.82
C LEU A 326 -31.75 -61.27 -16.42
N PRO A 327 -31.41 -62.29 -15.61
CA PRO A 327 -31.65 -63.67 -16.00
C PRO A 327 -32.87 -64.21 -15.28
N SER A 328 -33.70 -64.87 -16.09
CA SER A 328 -34.91 -65.60 -15.79
C SER A 328 -34.74 -66.72 -14.75
N THR A 329 -35.76 -66.85 -13.89
CA THR A 329 -36.41 -68.11 -13.46
C THR A 329 -35.59 -69.15 -12.69
N THR A 330 -35.76 -69.20 -11.36
CA THR A 330 -36.27 -70.34 -10.53
C THR A 330 -35.75 -70.23 -9.08
N PRO A 331 -36.60 -70.45 -8.05
CA PRO A 331 -36.15 -70.53 -6.66
C PRO A 331 -35.90 -71.99 -6.23
N PRO A 332 -34.97 -72.23 -5.28
CA PRO A 332 -35.12 -73.35 -4.36
C PRO A 332 -34.98 -72.94 -2.89
N THR A 333 -36.08 -73.17 -2.16
CA THR A 333 -36.20 -73.93 -0.91
C THR A 333 -35.06 -73.98 0.11
N ARG A 334 -35.34 -73.37 1.28
CA ARG A 334 -35.02 -73.77 2.70
C ARG A 334 -33.83 -74.69 2.99
N SER A 335 -32.96 -74.28 3.92
CA SER A 335 -33.02 -74.67 5.36
C SER A 335 -31.95 -73.95 6.21
N PRO A 336 -32.10 -73.87 7.55
CA PRO A 336 -31.43 -72.91 8.41
C PRO A 336 -30.24 -73.50 9.19
N SER A 337 -29.23 -72.68 9.50
CA SER A 337 -28.26 -72.99 10.56
C SER A 337 -27.89 -71.74 11.35
N ILE A 338 -28.38 -71.75 12.58
CA ILE A 338 -27.88 -71.09 13.79
C ILE A 338 -26.36 -70.87 13.75
N ILE A 339 -25.89 -69.63 13.90
CA ILE A 339 -24.84 -69.26 14.87
C ILE A 339 -25.24 -67.88 15.44
N GLN A 340 -25.45 -67.91 16.74
CA GLN A 340 -25.77 -66.79 17.61
C GLN A 340 -24.48 -66.02 17.90
N GLY A 341 -24.34 -64.82 17.32
CA GLY A 341 -23.32 -63.85 17.68
C GLY A 341 -23.97 -62.65 18.35
N LYS A 342 -23.99 -62.66 19.68
CA LYS A 342 -24.32 -61.47 20.49
C LYS A 342 -23.25 -60.41 20.27
N SER A 343 -23.60 -59.31 19.62
CA SER A 343 -22.96 -58.02 19.83
C SER A 343 -24.01 -56.93 19.69
N ALA A 344 -24.02 -56.03 20.68
CA ALA A 344 -24.97 -54.96 20.90
C ALA A 344 -25.48 -54.27 19.62
N THR A 345 -26.77 -54.40 19.37
CA THR A 345 -27.52 -53.45 18.55
C THR A 345 -27.61 -52.13 19.31
N GLU A 346 -26.63 -51.26 19.11
CA GLU A 346 -26.97 -49.84 19.01
C GLU A 346 -27.83 -49.72 17.76
N GLU A 347 -29.11 -49.41 17.96
CA GLU A 347 -30.03 -49.04 16.89
C GLU A 347 -29.53 -47.73 16.27
N THR A 348 -28.58 -47.83 15.34
CA THR A 348 -28.41 -46.78 14.33
C THR A 348 -29.71 -46.76 13.55
N GLN A 349 -30.59 -45.83 13.92
CA GLN A 349 -31.77 -45.47 13.17
C GLN A 349 -31.37 -45.42 11.69
N SER A 350 -31.88 -46.37 10.92
CA SER A 350 -31.68 -46.41 9.49
C SER A 350 -32.30 -45.14 8.95
N LEU A 351 -31.46 -44.13 8.67
CA LEU A 351 -31.85 -42.89 8.00
C LEU A 351 -32.71 -43.28 6.81
N ASP A 352 -33.95 -42.82 6.82
CA ASP A 352 -34.90 -43.12 5.76
C ASP A 352 -34.28 -42.67 4.44
N ALA A 353 -34.16 -43.61 3.50
CA ALA A 353 -33.50 -43.35 2.22
C ALA A 353 -34.18 -42.20 1.45
N LEU A 354 -35.47 -41.96 1.72
CA LEU A 354 -36.24 -40.82 1.22
C LEU A 354 -35.83 -39.48 1.85
N GLU A 355 -35.51 -39.43 3.15
CA GLU A 355 -35.01 -38.22 3.81
C GLU A 355 -33.59 -37.85 3.36
N VAL A 356 -32.75 -38.85 3.09
CA VAL A 356 -31.41 -38.62 2.53
C VAL A 356 -31.53 -38.08 1.10
N LEU A 357 -32.43 -38.62 0.30
CA LEU A 357 -32.67 -38.14 -1.07
C LEU A 357 -33.25 -36.72 -1.10
N SER A 358 -34.20 -36.38 -0.23
CA SER A 358 -34.74 -35.01 -0.14
C SER A 358 -33.66 -34.02 0.31
N PHE A 359 -32.85 -34.34 1.33
CA PHE A 359 -31.73 -33.50 1.76
C PHE A 359 -30.70 -33.28 0.64
N THR A 360 -30.40 -34.32 -0.15
CA THR A 360 -29.47 -34.16 -1.28
C THR A 360 -30.02 -33.25 -2.37
N ASN A 361 -31.32 -33.31 -2.66
CA ASN A 361 -31.95 -32.49 -3.69
C ASN A 361 -32.15 -31.03 -3.23
N ASP A 362 -32.59 -30.84 -1.99
CA ASP A 362 -32.99 -29.54 -1.46
C ASP A 362 -31.81 -28.70 -0.95
N VAL A 363 -30.76 -29.35 -0.45
CA VAL A 363 -29.62 -28.67 0.19
C VAL A 363 -28.33 -28.88 -0.60
N LEU A 364 -27.99 -30.14 -0.86
CA LEU A 364 -26.64 -30.49 -1.35
C LEU A 364 -26.46 -30.15 -2.84
N GLN A 365 -27.50 -30.37 -3.66
CA GLN A 365 -27.48 -30.04 -5.08
C GLN A 365 -27.43 -28.52 -5.33
N PRO A 366 -28.27 -27.65 -4.74
CA PRO A 366 -28.14 -26.21 -4.90
C PRO A 366 -26.83 -25.66 -4.33
N LEU A 367 -26.32 -26.22 -3.22
CA LEU A 367 -25.00 -25.87 -2.70
C LEU A 367 -23.87 -26.22 -3.68
N SER A 368 -23.94 -27.39 -4.32
CA SER A 368 -22.95 -27.77 -5.34
C SER A 368 -23.01 -26.84 -6.57
N LYS A 369 -24.21 -26.42 -6.97
CA LYS A 369 -24.41 -25.45 -8.07
C LYS A 369 -23.85 -24.09 -7.72
N SER A 370 -24.08 -23.59 -6.49
CA SER A 370 -23.55 -22.31 -6.04
C SER A 370 -22.03 -22.35 -5.89
N GLN A 371 -21.46 -23.44 -5.38
CA GLN A 371 -20.01 -23.65 -5.30
C GLN A 371 -19.38 -23.67 -6.70
N ARG A 372 -20.01 -24.34 -7.67
CA ARG A 372 -19.53 -24.36 -9.06
C ARG A 372 -19.62 -22.98 -9.70
N ALA A 373 -20.70 -22.22 -9.46
CA ALA A 373 -20.84 -20.85 -9.94
C ALA A 373 -19.76 -19.93 -9.34
N LEU A 374 -19.53 -20.01 -8.02
CA LEU A 374 -18.48 -19.24 -7.34
C LEU A 374 -17.08 -19.62 -7.84
N ALA A 375 -16.81 -20.91 -8.06
CA ALA A 375 -15.55 -21.36 -8.64
C ALA A 375 -15.34 -20.77 -10.04
N LEU A 376 -16.37 -20.82 -10.91
CA LEU A 376 -16.31 -20.21 -12.25
C LEU A 376 -16.08 -18.70 -12.19
N GLN A 377 -16.76 -17.98 -11.28
CA GLN A 377 -16.55 -16.56 -11.07
C GLN A 377 -15.12 -16.27 -10.60
N LYS A 378 -14.60 -17.07 -9.65
CA LYS A 378 -13.21 -16.94 -9.18
C LYS A 378 -12.20 -17.14 -10.32
N PHE A 379 -12.39 -18.15 -11.16
CA PHE A 379 -11.51 -18.37 -12.32
C PHE A 379 -11.61 -17.26 -13.37
N TYR A 380 -12.81 -16.74 -13.60
CA TYR A 380 -13.01 -15.61 -14.50
C TYR A 380 -12.32 -14.34 -13.98
N LEU A 381 -12.53 -14.00 -12.71
CA LEU A 381 -11.90 -12.85 -12.07
C LEU A 381 -10.39 -12.99 -11.98
N SER A 382 -9.87 -14.16 -11.62
CA SER A 382 -8.42 -14.40 -11.61
C SER A 382 -7.82 -14.32 -13.01
N GLY A 383 -8.54 -14.80 -14.03
CA GLY A 383 -8.14 -14.69 -15.43
C GLY A 383 -8.09 -13.24 -15.92
N ILE A 384 -9.07 -12.40 -15.55
CA ILE A 384 -9.04 -10.97 -15.85
C ILE A 384 -7.90 -10.29 -15.10
N LEU A 385 -7.75 -10.55 -13.80
CA LEU A 385 -6.68 -9.95 -12.98
C LEU A 385 -5.31 -10.33 -13.55
N ALA A 386 -5.08 -11.58 -13.94
CA ALA A 386 -3.84 -12.01 -14.56
C ALA A 386 -3.58 -11.31 -15.91
N LYS A 387 -4.62 -11.12 -16.73
CA LYS A 387 -4.51 -10.37 -17.99
C LYS A 387 -4.15 -8.90 -17.73
N GLU A 388 -4.82 -8.25 -16.79
CA GLU A 388 -4.56 -6.87 -16.40
C GLU A 388 -3.15 -6.73 -15.79
N LYS A 389 -2.73 -7.65 -14.93
CA LYS A 389 -1.37 -7.68 -14.39
C LYS A 389 -0.32 -7.81 -15.51
N ALA A 390 -0.57 -8.66 -16.50
CA ALA A 390 0.36 -8.83 -17.62
C ALA A 390 0.37 -7.62 -18.56
N THR A 391 -0.76 -6.93 -18.77
CA THR A 391 -0.82 -5.70 -19.58
C THR A 391 -0.13 -4.55 -18.87
N THR A 392 -0.37 -4.35 -17.57
CA THR A 392 0.31 -3.31 -16.78
C THR A 392 1.80 -3.55 -16.71
N LEU A 393 2.25 -4.78 -16.46
CA LEU A 393 3.68 -5.12 -16.50
C LEU A 393 4.31 -4.84 -17.88
N ARG A 394 3.61 -5.13 -18.97
CA ARG A 394 4.10 -4.80 -20.32
C ARG A 394 4.26 -3.29 -20.53
N VAL A 395 3.26 -2.51 -20.13
CA VAL A 395 3.30 -1.05 -20.24
C VAL A 395 4.42 -0.48 -19.36
N LEU A 396 4.53 -0.96 -18.13
CA LEU A 396 5.55 -0.54 -17.18
C LEU A 396 6.98 -0.87 -17.63
N ASN A 397 7.19 -2.06 -18.21
CA ASN A 397 8.49 -2.40 -18.81
C ASN A 397 8.80 -1.54 -20.02
N ARG A 398 7.83 -1.25 -20.88
CA ARG A 398 8.01 -0.31 -21.99
C ARG A 398 8.37 1.09 -21.51
N LEU A 399 7.67 1.60 -20.50
CA LEU A 399 7.97 2.89 -19.89
C LEU A 399 9.38 2.90 -19.28
N ARG A 400 9.79 1.79 -18.65
CA ARG A 400 11.16 1.62 -18.16
C ARG A 400 12.18 1.72 -19.29
N ASP A 401 11.95 1.06 -20.41
CA ASP A 401 12.86 1.08 -21.57
C ASP A 401 12.91 2.48 -22.22
N GLU A 402 11.79 3.22 -22.20
CA GLU A 402 11.70 4.61 -22.66
C GLU A 402 12.30 5.62 -21.66
N SER A 403 12.47 5.23 -20.39
CA SER A 403 12.97 6.10 -19.33
C SER A 403 14.48 6.01 -19.15
N HIS A 404 15.16 7.15 -19.19
CA HIS A 404 16.57 7.24 -18.81
C HIS A 404 16.79 7.37 -17.29
N LEU A 405 15.72 7.61 -16.55
CA LEU A 405 15.73 7.91 -15.13
C LEU A 405 16.09 6.68 -14.25
N LEU A 406 15.62 5.48 -14.62
CA LEU A 406 15.93 4.25 -13.89
C LEU A 406 17.40 3.78 -14.03
N PRO A 407 18.02 3.84 -15.22
CA PRO A 407 19.45 3.61 -15.38
C PRO A 407 20.33 4.60 -14.62
N GLU A 408 19.95 5.88 -14.56
CA GLU A 408 20.69 6.94 -13.89
C GLU A 408 20.62 6.82 -12.36
N TYR A 409 19.45 6.44 -11.82
CA TYR A 409 19.24 6.29 -10.38
C TYR A 409 18.79 4.86 -9.99
N PRO A 410 19.67 3.85 -10.10
CA PRO A 410 19.32 2.48 -9.79
C PRO A 410 19.25 2.25 -8.28
N ILE A 411 18.23 1.52 -7.82
CA ILE A 411 18.23 0.96 -6.46
C ILE A 411 19.36 -0.09 -6.36
N LEU A 412 20.48 0.30 -5.74
CA LEU A 412 21.66 -0.55 -5.58
C LEU A 412 21.33 -1.87 -4.87
N ALA A 413 20.40 -1.86 -3.91
CA ALA A 413 19.92 -3.04 -3.18
C ALA A 413 19.30 -4.14 -4.09
N ARG A 414 18.89 -3.79 -5.31
CA ARG A 414 18.23 -4.69 -6.27
C ARG A 414 19.13 -5.12 -7.42
N GLN A 415 20.32 -4.54 -7.55
CA GLN A 415 21.28 -4.96 -8.57
C GLN A 415 21.77 -6.39 -8.31
N PRO A 416 21.93 -7.23 -9.36
CA PRO A 416 22.30 -8.63 -9.21
C PRO A 416 23.60 -8.84 -8.41
N ARG A 417 24.52 -7.86 -8.45
CA ARG A 417 25.78 -7.89 -7.69
C ARG A 417 25.60 -7.70 -6.18
N PHE A 418 24.57 -6.96 -5.76
CA PHE A 418 24.29 -6.65 -4.36
C PHE A 418 23.16 -7.50 -3.77
N LYS A 419 22.45 -8.30 -4.58
CA LYS A 419 21.42 -9.25 -4.10
C LYS A 419 21.94 -10.22 -3.04
N HIS A 420 23.21 -10.61 -3.12
CA HIS A 420 23.82 -11.49 -2.13
C HIS A 420 24.08 -10.78 -0.79
N ALA A 421 24.47 -9.51 -0.83
CA ALA A 421 24.68 -8.70 0.37
C ALA A 421 23.33 -8.32 1.04
N THR A 422 22.33 -7.97 0.25
CA THR A 422 20.99 -7.64 0.77
C THR A 422 20.22 -8.87 1.25
N ALA A 423 20.40 -10.04 0.61
CA ALA A 423 19.88 -11.31 1.13
C ALA A 423 20.56 -11.72 2.44
N ALA A 424 21.86 -11.48 2.60
CA ALA A 424 22.58 -11.72 3.85
C ALA A 424 22.11 -10.79 4.98
N LEU A 425 21.79 -9.53 4.67
CA LEU A 425 21.23 -8.57 5.64
C LEU A 425 19.75 -8.88 5.98
N ALA A 426 18.92 -9.19 4.97
CA ALA A 426 17.53 -9.60 5.18
C ALA A 426 17.43 -10.92 5.96
N SER A 427 18.36 -11.85 5.75
CA SER A 427 18.47 -13.10 6.53
C SER A 427 18.79 -12.86 8.00
N ARG A 428 19.45 -11.75 8.35
CA ARG A 428 19.72 -11.36 9.75
C ARG A 428 18.52 -10.70 10.44
N GLN A 429 17.54 -10.22 9.66
CA GLN A 429 16.34 -9.53 10.15
C GLN A 429 15.05 -10.36 10.00
N ALA A 430 15.13 -11.56 9.42
CA ALA A 430 13.98 -12.42 9.21
C ALA A 430 13.63 -13.23 10.48
N THR A 431 12.73 -12.68 11.29
CA THR A 431 11.83 -13.52 12.09
C THR A 431 10.88 -14.25 11.14
N ASN A 432 11.15 -15.54 10.88
CA ASN A 432 10.23 -16.59 10.43
C ASN A 432 8.98 -16.21 9.59
N SER A 433 9.16 -15.37 8.57
CA SER A 433 8.21 -15.24 7.47
C SER A 433 9.02 -15.17 6.19
N GLU A 434 8.88 -16.18 5.33
CA GLU A 434 9.30 -16.04 3.93
C GLU A 434 8.68 -14.72 3.41
N PRO A 435 9.48 -13.76 2.92
CA PRO A 435 8.90 -12.59 2.30
C PRO A 435 8.21 -13.09 1.04
N ALA A 436 6.87 -13.08 1.03
CA ALA A 436 6.09 -13.29 -0.17
C ALA A 436 6.71 -12.42 -1.26
N LYS A 437 7.16 -13.05 -2.36
CA LYS A 437 7.81 -12.34 -3.46
C LYS A 437 6.97 -11.08 -3.77
N PRO A 438 7.51 -9.87 -3.58
CA PRO A 438 6.73 -8.67 -3.82
C PRO A 438 6.24 -8.72 -5.26
N ASP A 439 4.98 -8.31 -5.48
CA ASP A 439 4.41 -8.29 -6.83
C ASP A 439 5.35 -7.49 -7.74
N ASP A 440 5.70 -8.05 -8.91
CA ASP A 440 6.66 -7.45 -9.84
C ASP A 440 6.28 -5.99 -10.18
N ILE A 441 4.98 -5.68 -10.23
CA ILE A 441 4.46 -4.33 -10.44
C ILE A 441 4.87 -3.38 -9.31
N VAL A 442 4.67 -3.82 -8.07
CA VAL A 442 5.00 -3.03 -6.87
C VAL A 442 6.52 -2.82 -6.83
N SER A 443 7.29 -3.85 -7.15
CA SER A 443 8.74 -3.73 -7.22
C SER A 443 9.19 -2.69 -8.26
N LEU A 444 8.55 -2.63 -9.43
CA LEU A 444 8.93 -1.64 -10.43
C LEU A 444 8.47 -0.23 -10.03
N ALA A 445 7.27 -0.10 -9.46
CA ALA A 445 6.76 1.17 -8.97
C ALA A 445 7.66 1.78 -7.87
N GLU A 446 8.14 0.96 -6.94
CA GLU A 446 9.10 1.39 -5.91
C GLU A 446 10.44 1.84 -6.52
N ALA A 447 10.91 1.17 -7.58
CA ALA A 447 12.11 1.58 -8.29
C ALA A 447 11.96 2.97 -8.94
N TRP A 448 10.81 3.22 -9.55
CA TRP A 448 10.47 4.52 -10.12
C TRP A 448 10.32 5.61 -9.06
N ALA A 449 9.65 5.30 -7.95
CA ALA A 449 9.48 6.24 -6.84
C ALA A 449 10.85 6.67 -6.28
N PHE A 450 11.72 5.70 -5.99
CA PHE A 450 13.08 5.99 -5.53
C PHE A 450 13.86 6.82 -6.55
N ALA A 451 13.88 6.38 -7.81
CA ALA A 451 14.64 7.06 -8.85
C ALA A 451 14.12 8.50 -9.06
N SER A 452 12.81 8.73 -8.98
CA SER A 452 12.22 10.06 -9.09
C SER A 452 12.58 10.96 -7.90
N SER A 453 12.62 10.42 -6.68
CA SER A 453 13.09 11.17 -5.52
C SER A 453 14.57 11.50 -5.61
N ALA A 454 15.40 10.58 -6.08
CA ALA A 454 16.83 10.78 -6.23
C ALA A 454 17.16 11.79 -7.34
N ALA A 455 16.43 11.75 -8.46
CA ALA A 455 16.52 12.76 -9.50
C ALA A 455 16.12 14.14 -8.97
N GLY A 456 15.01 14.22 -8.21
CA GLY A 456 14.54 15.46 -7.60
C GLY A 456 15.56 16.06 -6.62
N THR A 457 16.19 15.24 -5.77
CA THR A 457 17.25 15.73 -4.87
C THR A 457 18.49 16.16 -5.64
N SER A 458 18.90 15.41 -6.67
CA SER A 458 20.06 15.78 -7.50
C SER A 458 19.84 17.08 -8.28
N GLU A 459 18.64 17.30 -8.82
CA GLU A 459 18.29 18.54 -9.50
C GLU A 459 18.23 19.71 -8.51
N GLN A 460 17.69 19.48 -7.31
CA GLN A 460 17.67 20.49 -6.25
C GLN A 460 19.08 20.89 -5.83
N GLU A 461 19.96 19.92 -5.57
CA GLU A 461 21.37 20.16 -5.25
C GLU A 461 22.10 20.91 -6.38
N TYR A 462 21.82 20.55 -7.64
CA TYR A 462 22.38 21.24 -8.80
C TYR A 462 21.93 22.71 -8.89
N VAL A 463 20.63 22.95 -8.68
CA VAL A 463 20.09 24.32 -8.69
C VAL A 463 20.65 25.13 -7.52
N GLU A 464 20.73 24.54 -6.33
CA GLU A 464 21.32 25.19 -5.15
C GLU A 464 22.76 25.59 -5.41
N HIS A 465 23.60 24.68 -5.91
CA HIS A 465 24.98 24.98 -6.30
C HIS A 465 25.08 26.08 -7.36
N LYS A 466 24.18 26.09 -8.36
CA LYS A 466 24.16 27.15 -9.38
C LYS A 466 23.70 28.49 -8.86
N VAL A 467 22.78 28.49 -7.89
CA VAL A 467 22.36 29.72 -7.20
C VAL A 467 23.51 30.24 -6.34
N GLU A 468 24.21 29.38 -5.61
CA GLU A 468 25.40 29.74 -4.84
C GLU A 468 26.48 30.36 -5.74
N GLU A 469 26.87 29.68 -6.83
CA GLU A 469 27.81 30.23 -7.83
C GLU A 469 27.35 31.61 -8.36
N GLY A 470 26.05 31.75 -8.65
CA GLY A 470 25.48 33.01 -9.12
C GLY A 470 25.54 34.12 -8.07
N THR A 471 25.29 33.79 -6.79
CA THR A 471 25.40 34.75 -5.68
C THR A 471 26.84 35.16 -5.41
N GLU A 472 27.78 34.23 -5.48
CA GLU A 472 29.22 34.52 -5.36
C GLU A 472 29.66 35.45 -6.50
N SER A 473 29.31 35.11 -7.75
CA SER A 473 29.63 35.96 -8.90
C SER A 473 28.99 37.35 -8.81
N ALA A 474 27.76 37.46 -8.27
CA ALA A 474 27.11 38.75 -8.05
C ALA A 474 27.77 39.57 -6.93
N GLN A 475 28.23 38.91 -5.85
CA GLN A 475 28.99 39.55 -4.78
C GLN A 475 30.35 40.03 -5.27
N ASP A 476 31.06 39.22 -6.07
CA ASP A 476 32.32 39.60 -6.71
C ASP A 476 32.13 40.80 -7.64
N ALA A 477 31.08 40.78 -8.46
CA ALA A 477 30.74 41.92 -9.32
C ALA A 477 30.43 43.17 -8.49
N LYS A 478 29.70 43.04 -7.38
CA LYS A 478 29.42 44.15 -6.45
C LYS A 478 30.70 44.70 -5.83
N HIS A 479 31.63 43.83 -5.42
CA HIS A 479 32.92 44.23 -4.86
C HIS A 479 33.78 44.95 -5.90
N VAL A 480 33.87 44.44 -7.13
CA VAL A 480 34.59 45.09 -8.24
C VAL A 480 33.97 46.45 -8.57
N LEU A 481 32.64 46.55 -8.62
CA LEU A 481 31.94 47.83 -8.80
C LEU A 481 32.26 48.79 -7.65
N GLY A 482 32.24 48.34 -6.40
CA GLY A 482 32.66 49.14 -5.24
C GLY A 482 34.06 49.71 -5.42
N ALA A 483 35.04 48.86 -5.79
CA ALA A 483 36.41 49.31 -6.05
C ALA A 483 36.51 50.34 -7.19
N VAL A 484 35.72 50.20 -8.26
CA VAL A 484 35.66 51.17 -9.35
C VAL A 484 35.05 52.49 -8.89
N TYR A 485 33.96 52.43 -8.12
CA TYR A 485 33.30 53.61 -7.55
C TYR A 485 34.20 54.33 -6.55
N ASP A 486 34.96 53.60 -5.73
CA ASP A 486 35.97 54.15 -4.81
C ASP A 486 37.10 54.84 -5.58
N MET A 487 37.58 54.25 -6.68
CA MET A 487 38.56 54.90 -7.58
C MET A 487 38.01 56.18 -8.21
N LEU A 488 36.73 56.19 -8.59
CA LEU A 488 36.02 57.35 -9.14
C LEU A 488 35.55 58.32 -8.05
N ASN A 489 35.71 57.95 -6.78
CA ASN A 489 35.34 58.74 -5.62
C ASN A 489 33.84 59.07 -5.55
N GLN A 490 33.01 58.08 -5.90
CA GLN A 490 31.55 58.11 -5.85
C GLN A 490 31.06 57.02 -4.89
N ASN A 491 30.04 57.31 -4.08
CA ASN A 491 29.48 56.29 -3.17
C ASN A 491 28.49 55.38 -3.91
N LEU A 492 28.81 54.09 -3.99
CA LEU A 492 27.96 53.05 -4.59
C LEU A 492 26.58 52.96 -3.91
N GLU A 493 26.54 53.10 -2.58
CA GLU A 493 25.33 52.91 -1.76
C GLU A 493 24.24 53.95 -2.08
N TYR A 494 24.61 55.22 -2.31
CA TYR A 494 23.67 56.26 -2.71
C TYR A 494 23.09 56.04 -4.11
N THR A 495 23.86 55.45 -5.05
CA THR A 495 23.37 55.18 -6.41
C THR A 495 22.46 53.95 -6.51
N LEU A 496 22.58 53.00 -5.57
CA LEU A 496 21.66 51.87 -5.46
C LEU A 496 20.37 52.29 -4.74
N GLN A 497 20.48 53.16 -3.72
CA GLN A 497 19.34 53.66 -2.95
C GLN A 497 18.43 54.60 -3.76
N ASP A 498 18.99 55.45 -4.64
CA ASP A 498 18.22 56.28 -5.58
C ASP A 498 17.39 55.45 -6.59
N ARG A 499 17.72 54.16 -6.77
CA ARG A 499 17.00 53.24 -7.65
C ARG A 499 15.86 52.52 -6.94
N ASP A 500 16.01 52.21 -5.66
CA ASP A 500 14.98 51.50 -4.89
C ASP A 500 13.77 52.40 -4.59
N ASP A 501 13.96 53.72 -4.45
CA ASP A 501 12.85 54.67 -4.22
C ASP A 501 11.98 54.93 -5.48
N GLU A 502 12.47 54.64 -6.70
CA GLU A 502 11.69 54.78 -7.94
C GLU A 502 11.06 53.47 -8.45
N THR A 503 11.38 52.31 -7.86
CA THR A 503 10.99 51.01 -8.40
C THR A 503 9.73 50.43 -7.72
N GLY A 504 8.65 51.22 -7.74
CA GLY A 504 7.31 50.68 -7.58
C GLY A 504 6.83 50.06 -8.90
N GLU A 505 6.67 48.74 -8.93
CA GLU A 505 5.90 47.99 -9.94
C GLU A 505 6.22 48.30 -11.42
N ASN A 506 7.41 47.95 -11.89
CA ASN A 506 7.60 47.78 -13.34
C ASN A 506 8.32 46.46 -13.65
N ASP A 507 7.62 45.64 -14.43
CA ASP A 507 8.02 44.34 -14.92
C ASP A 507 9.43 44.38 -15.53
N ILE A 508 10.33 43.60 -14.95
CA ILE A 508 11.78 43.60 -15.19
C ILE A 508 12.09 43.45 -16.69
N TRP A 509 11.23 42.72 -17.43
CA TRP A 509 11.37 42.45 -18.86
C TRP A 509 11.01 43.63 -19.78
N ALA A 510 10.33 44.67 -19.29
CA ALA A 510 9.97 45.85 -20.10
C ALA A 510 11.03 46.97 -20.05
N SER A 511 11.99 46.89 -19.13
CA SER A 511 12.94 47.97 -18.85
C SER A 511 14.17 47.96 -19.78
N GLU A 512 14.57 46.80 -20.30
CA GLU A 512 15.76 46.64 -21.14
C GLU A 512 15.61 47.36 -22.51
N ALA A 513 14.37 47.49 -23.01
CA ALA A 513 14.08 48.19 -24.26
C ALA A 513 14.17 49.73 -24.17
N ARG A 514 14.24 50.32 -22.96
CA ARG A 514 14.23 51.79 -22.78
C ARG A 514 15.62 52.40 -22.47
N LEU A 515 16.64 51.59 -22.25
CA LEU A 515 17.96 52.07 -21.79
C LEU A 515 18.83 52.73 -22.87
N THR A 516 18.37 52.82 -24.13
CA THR A 516 19.14 53.46 -25.22
C THR A 516 18.86 54.95 -25.42
N ARG A 517 17.96 55.60 -24.65
CA ARG A 517 17.54 56.99 -24.96
C ARG A 517 17.58 58.05 -23.86
N SER A 518 17.99 57.76 -22.63
CA SER A 518 18.03 58.77 -21.57
C SER A 518 19.46 59.13 -21.16
N ARG A 519 20.16 59.85 -22.04
CA ARG A 519 21.42 60.54 -21.70
C ARG A 519 21.26 62.04 -21.94
N ALA A 520 20.66 62.75 -20.99
CA ALA A 520 20.82 64.21 -20.81
C ALA A 520 20.02 64.74 -19.61
N LYS A 521 20.48 64.48 -18.38
CA LYS A 521 20.23 65.39 -17.24
C LYS A 521 21.13 65.07 -16.05
N THR A 522 22.40 65.42 -16.15
CA THR A 522 23.27 65.54 -14.97
C THR A 522 22.99 66.89 -14.31
N GLN A 523 22.06 66.92 -13.36
CA GLN A 523 21.98 68.01 -12.39
C GLN A 523 23.07 67.77 -11.35
N ARG A 524 24.10 68.62 -11.45
CA ARG A 524 25.28 68.67 -10.60
C ARG A 524 24.87 69.10 -9.19
N MET A 525 24.51 68.15 -8.32
CA MET A 525 24.67 68.37 -6.88
C MET A 525 26.13 68.13 -6.53
N GLN A 526 26.82 69.22 -6.20
CA GLN A 526 28.15 69.18 -5.60
C GLN A 526 28.03 68.51 -4.24
N GLN A 527 28.45 67.25 -4.14
CA GLN A 527 28.90 66.67 -2.88
C GLN A 527 30.40 66.44 -2.96
N SER A 528 31.06 66.71 -1.83
CA SER A 528 32.51 66.85 -1.73
C SER A 528 33.22 65.56 -2.13
N ALA A 529 33.90 65.59 -3.28
CA ALA A 529 34.83 64.55 -3.68
C ALA A 529 35.88 64.39 -2.56
N LYS A 530 36.00 63.20 -1.95
CA LYS A 530 37.01 62.88 -0.93
C LYS A 530 38.08 61.95 -1.48
N GLY A 531 39.15 62.48 -2.08
CA GLY A 531 40.19 61.60 -2.61
C GLY A 531 41.39 62.31 -3.22
N PRO A 532 42.43 61.55 -3.63
CA PRO A 532 43.68 62.10 -4.16
C PRO A 532 43.51 62.97 -5.42
N TRP A 533 42.41 62.77 -6.14
CA TRP A 533 42.05 63.46 -7.38
C TRP A 533 41.42 64.85 -7.18
N VAL A 534 41.12 65.27 -5.95
CA VAL A 534 40.56 66.60 -5.65
C VAL A 534 41.50 67.73 -6.08
N ARG A 535 42.82 67.47 -6.12
CA ARG A 535 43.83 68.44 -6.55
C ARG A 535 43.87 68.69 -8.06
N LEU A 536 43.20 67.87 -8.87
CA LEU A 536 43.15 68.03 -10.33
C LEU A 536 42.03 68.99 -10.79
N HIS A 537 41.07 69.30 -9.92
CA HIS A 537 40.05 70.31 -10.17
C HIS A 537 40.53 71.71 -9.74
N GLY A 538 41.59 72.21 -10.39
CA GLY A 538 41.82 73.61 -10.76
C GLY A 538 41.51 74.79 -9.82
N GLN A 539 41.32 74.63 -8.51
CA GLN A 539 41.21 75.75 -7.58
C GLN A 539 42.54 75.96 -6.86
N VAL A 540 43.46 76.63 -7.58
CA VAL A 540 44.61 77.31 -6.99
C VAL A 540 44.17 78.74 -6.65
N GLY A 541 44.08 79.02 -5.35
CA GLY A 541 44.29 80.32 -4.68
C GLY A 541 43.48 81.56 -5.10
N VAL A 542 42.81 82.18 -4.12
CA VAL A 542 43.20 83.51 -3.62
C VAL A 542 42.92 83.52 -2.12
N ALA A 543 43.96 83.67 -1.32
CA ALA A 543 43.85 84.11 0.07
C ALA A 543 43.96 85.65 0.05
N GLU A 544 43.03 86.31 0.72
CA GLU A 544 43.25 87.63 1.34
C GLU A 544 43.40 87.44 2.84
#